data_AF-A0A4Y2J1J2-F1
#
_entry.id   AF-A0A4Y2J1J2-F1
#
_cell.length_a   1.000
_cell.length_b   1.000
_cell.length_c   1.000
_cell.angle_alpha   90.00
_cell.angle_beta   90.00
_cell.angle_gamma   90.00
#
_symmetry.space_group_name_H-M   'P 1'
#
loop_
_entity.id
_entity.type
_entity.pdbx_description
1 polymer ?
#
loop_
_entity_poly.entity_id
_entity_poly.type
_entity_poly.pdbx_seq_one_letter_code
_entity_poly.pdbx_strand_id
1 'polypeptide(L)' 'MAWPPRYPDIMPLDLYLWGYVKQHVYSERINDNNHLKQRITDVIHSVTPDVLTRVWEELDYRLDVCREANEAHIELR' A
#
# COMPACT_ATOMS: atom_id res chain seq x y z
N MET A 1 -0.29 15.89 15.26
CA MET A 1 -0.70 14.48 15.35
C MET A 1 0.56 13.64 15.45
N ALA A 2 0.76 12.91 16.55
CA ALA A 2 1.89 12.02 16.74
C ALA A 2 1.42 10.58 16.50
N TRP A 3 2.05 9.89 15.56
CA TRP A 3 1.71 8.51 15.25
C TRP A 3 2.21 7.56 16.35
N PRO A 4 1.44 6.52 16.74
CA PRO A 4 1.87 5.60 17.77
C PRO A 4 3.07 4.75 17.31
N PRO A 5 3.99 4.40 18.22
CA PRO A 5 5.29 3.78 17.91
C PRO A 5 5.23 2.32 17.38
N ARG A 6 4.05 1.78 17.09
CA ARG A 6 3.83 0.40 16.62
C ARG A 6 2.86 0.33 15.45
N TYR A 7 3.09 1.17 14.45
CA TYR A 7 2.28 1.20 13.22
C TYR A 7 3.07 0.73 11.97
N PRO A 8 3.85 -0.39 12.00
CA PRO A 8 4.51 -0.89 10.80
C PRO A 8 3.52 -1.44 9.76
N ASP A 9 2.29 -1.76 10.16
CA ASP A 9 1.28 -2.42 9.32
C ASP A 9 0.25 -1.48 8.68
N ILE A 10 0.31 -0.17 8.95
CA ILE A 10 -0.83 0.73 8.70
C ILE A 10 -0.41 1.98 7.91
N MET A 11 0.65 1.88 7.13
CA MET A 11 0.63 2.54 5.83
C MET A 11 0.23 1.50 4.78
N PRO A 12 -1.07 1.24 4.58
CA PRO A 12 -1.52 0.51 3.40
C PRO A 12 -1.16 1.24 2.12
N LEU A 13 -0.87 2.56 2.17
CA LEU A 13 -0.17 3.22 1.08
C LEU A 13 1.19 2.56 0.82
N ASP A 14 2.04 2.37 1.84
CA ASP A 14 3.34 1.71 1.68
C ASP A 14 3.22 0.21 1.38
N LEU A 15 2.21 -0.50 1.87
CA LEU A 15 2.03 -1.92 1.54
C LEU A 15 1.46 -2.13 0.14
N TYR A 16 0.41 -1.39 -0.20
CA TYR A 16 -0.34 -1.55 -1.44
C TYR A 16 0.33 -0.84 -2.60
N LEU A 17 0.73 0.43 -2.46
CA LEU A 17 1.44 1.15 -3.53
C LEU A 17 2.77 0.48 -3.82
N TRP A 18 3.50 0.04 -2.80
CA TRP A 18 4.73 -0.71 -3.03
C TRP A 18 4.48 -2.09 -3.65
N GLY A 19 3.40 -2.78 -3.24
CA GLY A 19 2.96 -4.01 -3.88
C GLY A 19 2.66 -3.81 -5.36
N TYR A 20 1.86 -2.79 -5.68
CA TYR A 20 1.50 -2.38 -7.04
C TYR A 20 2.75 -2.03 -7.86
N VAL A 21 3.62 -1.17 -7.33
CA VAL A 21 4.84 -0.73 -8.01
C VAL A 21 5.75 -1.93 -8.29
N LYS A 22 5.99 -2.82 -7.32
CA LYS A 22 6.79 -4.03 -7.53
C LYS A 22 6.17 -4.93 -8.61
N GLN A 23 4.87 -5.16 -8.55
CA GLN A 23 4.19 -6.01 -9.54
C GLN A 23 4.36 -5.47 -10.96
N HIS A 24 4.27 -4.15 -11.15
CA HIS A 24 4.38 -3.53 -12.46
C HIS A 24 5.84 -3.36 -12.93
N VAL A 25 6.75 -3.03 -12.02
CA VAL A 25 8.19 -2.91 -12.32
C VAL A 25 8.78 -4.28 -12.71
N TYR A 26 8.41 -5.35 -12.01
CA TYR A 26 8.90 -6.71 -12.27
C TYR A 26 8.01 -7.53 -13.21
N SER A 27 7.01 -6.92 -13.85
CA SER A 27 6.20 -7.58 -14.89
C SER A 27 7.01 -7.98 -16.11
N GLU A 28 8.13 -7.30 -16.34
CA GLU A 28 9.09 -7.56 -17.42
C GLU A 28 10.49 -7.80 -16.86
N ARG A 29 11.33 -8.46 -17.66
CA ARG A 29 12.72 -8.73 -17.27
C ARG A 29 13.52 -7.42 -17.27
N ILE A 30 14.11 -7.11 -16.12
CA ILE A 30 15.01 -5.97 -15.96
C ILE A 30 16.43 -6.40 -16.31
N ASN A 31 17.08 -5.61 -17.17
CA ASN A 31 18.38 -5.96 -17.77
C ASN A 31 19.54 -5.21 -17.11
N ASP A 32 19.30 -4.00 -16.59
CA ASP A 32 20.31 -3.16 -15.95
C ASP A 32 19.65 -2.11 -15.02
N ASN A 33 20.51 -1.35 -14.31
CA ASN A 33 20.08 -0.34 -13.35
C ASN A 33 19.36 0.86 -13.97
N ASN A 34 19.71 1.27 -15.20
CA ASN A 34 19.02 2.38 -15.87
C ASN A 34 17.63 1.95 -16.31
N HIS A 35 17.49 0.73 -16.84
CA HIS A 35 16.21 0.15 -17.17
C HIS A 35 15.31 0.06 -15.92
N LEU A 36 15.85 -0.37 -14.78
CA LEU A 36 15.10 -0.39 -13.50
C LEU A 36 14.61 1.00 -13.11
N LYS A 37 15.49 2.01 -13.12
CA LYS A 37 15.13 3.39 -12.76
C LYS A 37 14.02 3.93 -13.66
N GLN A 38 14.17 3.73 -14.98
CA GLN A 38 13.19 4.18 -15.95
C GLN A 38 11.85 3.49 -15.73
N ARG A 39 11.84 2.17 -15.49
CA ARG A 39 10.60 1.44 -15.24
C ARG A 39 9.90 1.88 -13.96
N ILE A 40 10.65 2.16 -12.89
CA ILE A 40 10.08 2.74 -11.66
C ILE A 40 9.43 4.09 -11.97
N THR A 41 10.12 4.98 -12.71
CA THR A 41 9.57 6.29 -13.11
C THR A 41 8.30 6.13 -13.95
N ASP A 42 8.31 5.24 -14.95
CA ASP A 42 7.17 5.00 -15.83
C ASP A 42 5.97 4.46 -15.05
N VAL A 43 6.19 3.50 -14.15
CA VAL A 43 5.13 2.94 -13.29
C VAL A 43 4.55 4.01 -12.38
N ILE A 44 5.39 4.83 -11.74
CA ILE A 44 4.91 5.94 -10.89
C ILE A 44 4.12 6.96 -11.71
N HIS A 45 4.56 7.31 -12.92
CA HIS A 45 3.82 8.20 -13.82
C HIS A 45 2.52 7.59 -14.34
N SER A 46 2.43 6.26 -14.41
CA SER A 46 1.21 5.53 -14.79
C SER A 46 0.18 5.40 -13.67
N VAL A 47 0.53 5.75 -12.42
CA VAL A 47 -0.40 5.73 -11.29
C VAL A 47 -1.50 6.76 -11.56
N THR A 48 -2.68 6.26 -11.90
CA THR A 48 -3.86 7.08 -12.13
C THR A 48 -4.60 7.34 -10.81
N PRO A 49 -5.51 8.33 -10.77
CA PRO A 49 -6.40 8.52 -9.64
C PRO A 49 -7.21 7.27 -9.28
N ASP A 50 -7.58 6.43 -10.25
CA ASP A 50 -8.30 5.16 -10.01
C ASP A 50 -7.47 4.18 -9.18
N VAL A 51 -6.17 4.05 -9.49
CA VAL A 51 -5.24 3.22 -8.70
C VAL A 51 -5.15 3.74 -7.27
N LEU A 52 -5.08 5.06 -7.09
CA LEU A 52 -5.07 5.69 -5.77
C LEU A 52 -6.39 5.47 -5.02
N THR A 53 -7.54 5.56 -5.68
CA THR A 53 -8.85 5.29 -5.06
C THR A 53 -8.90 3.87 -4.52
N ARG A 54 -8.43 2.87 -5.27
CA ARG A 54 -8.37 1.48 -4.79
C ARG A 54 -7.45 1.31 -3.58
N VAL A 55 -6.33 2.03 -3.53
CA VAL A 55 -5.46 2.03 -2.34
C VAL A 55 -6.21 2.57 -1.12
N TRP A 56 -6.99 3.63 -1.32
CA TRP A 56 -7.79 4.24 -0.25
C TRP A 56 -8.93 3.33 0.20
N GLU A 57 -9.62 2.66 -0.70
CA GLU A 57 -10.69 1.70 -0.37
C GLU A 57 -10.14 0.51 0.44
N GLU A 58 -8.99 -0.05 0.05
CA GLU A 58 -8.35 -1.14 0.78
C GLU A 58 -7.84 -0.69 2.16
N LEU A 59 -7.34 0.54 2.28
CA LEU A 59 -6.99 1.16 3.56
C LEU A 59 -8.23 1.29 4.45
N ASP A 60 -9.33 1.82 3.91
CA ASP A 60 -10.57 2.02 4.65
C ASP A 60 -11.14 0.68 5.15
N TYR A 61 -11.17 -0.34 4.28
CA TYR A 61 -11.54 -1.71 4.64
C TYR A 61 -10.69 -2.27 5.78
N ARG A 62 -9.36 -2.14 5.70
CA ARG A 62 -8.46 -2.62 6.75
C ARG A 62 -8.63 -1.87 8.06
N LEU A 63 -8.86 -0.56 8.01
CA LEU A 63 -9.17 0.21 9.22
C LEU A 63 -10.48 -0.24 9.85
N ASP A 64 -11.49 -0.54 9.06
CA ASP A 64 -12.78 -1.06 9.52
C ASP A 64 -12.62 -2.44 10.18
N VAL A 65 -11.91 -3.37 9.52
CA VAL A 65 -11.56 -4.68 10.11
C VAL A 65 -10.75 -4.52 11.41
N CYS A 66 -9.78 -3.60 11.45
CA CYS A 66 -9.02 -3.32 12.68
C CYS A 66 -9.90 -2.74 13.79
N ARG A 67 -10.91 -1.94 13.44
CA ARG A 67 -11.88 -1.39 14.39
C ARG A 67 -12.77 -2.49 14.94
N GLU A 68 -13.35 -3.32 14.09
CA GLU A 68 -14.16 -4.48 14.51
C GLU A 68 -13.34 -5.46 15.36
N ALA A 69 -12.09 -5.74 14.99
CA ALA A 69 -11.21 -6.59 15.78
C ALA A 69 -10.86 -5.99 17.15
N ASN A 70 -10.70 -4.66 17.23
CA ASN A 70 -10.50 -3.98 18.50
C ASN A 70 -11.77 -3.96 19.35
N GLU A 71 -12.96 -3.81 18.76
CA GLU A 71 -14.24 -3.91 19.45
C GLU A 71 -14.49 -5.35 19.96
N ALA A 72 -14.16 -6.37 19.15
CA ALA A 72 -14.20 -7.78 19.54
C ALA A 72 -13.22 -8.14 20.67
N HIS A 73 -12.10 -7.43 20.80
CA HIS A 73 -11.19 -7.57 21.94
C HIS A 73 -11.65 -6.80 23.19
N ILE A 74 -12.55 -5.83 23.05
CA ILE A 74 -13.10 -5.03 24.16
C ILE A 74 -14.32 -5.74 24.79
N GLU A 75 -15.04 -6.58 24.04
CA GLU A 75 -16.10 -7.46 24.57
C GLU A 75 -15.56 -8.69 25.31
N LEU A 76 -14.86 -8.47 26.43
CA LEU A 76 -14.54 -9.52 27.41
C LEU A 76 -14.67 -9.04 28.87
N ARG A 77 -15.60 -8.12 29.14
CA ARG A 77 -16.01 -7.82 30.52
C ARG A 77 -17.46 -7.39 30.67
#